data_AF-A0AAX2LKQ6-F1
#
_entry.id   AF-A0AAX2LKQ6-F1
#
_cell.length_a   1.000
_cell.length_b   1.000
_cell.length_c   1.000
_cell.angle_alpha   90.00
_cell.angle_beta   90.00
_cell.angle_gamma   90.00
#
_symmetry.space_group_name_H-M   'P 1'
#
loop_
_entity.id
_entity.type
_entity.pdbx_description
1 polymer ?
#
loop_
_entity_poly.entity_id
_entity_poly.type
_entity_poly.pdbx_seq_one_letter_code
_entity_poly.pdbx_strand_id
1 'polypeptide(L)'
;MLSNTRVCPHTKCKCRAFYHFFYNSIGFLLFFFSLSVHSATPEQIVKIQEAAQSHVLSTVDKPVGGVLVVNAANIDERIFATDCPEPLSTSSSSNNGSASAITVLVECTADNWKVYVPVKLTMTVPMVTALTPITRGQIITEHDVTISMVDLLRFRRQGFSSQDLVVGAKTKKKPQVR
;
A
#
# COMPACT_ATOMS: atom_id res chain seq x y z
N MET A 1 -73.07 -60.08 9.60
CA MET A 1 -71.93 -60.10 8.65
C MET A 1 -71.90 -58.76 7.92
N LEU A 2 -70.69 -58.23 7.69
CA LEU A 2 -70.33 -56.99 6.94
C LEU A 2 -70.54 -55.67 7.71
N SER A 3 -69.57 -55.21 8.51
CA SER A 3 -68.31 -54.50 8.16
C SER A 3 -68.53 -53.02 7.78
N ASN A 4 -68.18 -52.16 8.75
CA ASN A 4 -68.18 -50.70 8.72
C ASN A 4 -67.03 -50.17 7.85
N THR A 5 -67.33 -49.55 6.70
CA THR A 5 -66.35 -48.86 5.86
C THR A 5 -66.26 -47.38 6.23
N ARG A 6 -65.38 -47.07 7.18
CA ARG A 6 -64.89 -45.69 7.38
C ARG A 6 -63.77 -45.42 6.37
N VAL A 7 -64.07 -44.55 5.41
CA VAL A 7 -63.10 -43.92 4.52
C VAL A 7 -62.26 -42.94 5.36
N CYS A 8 -60.98 -43.26 5.56
CA CYS A 8 -59.99 -42.31 6.07
C CYS A 8 -59.22 -41.72 4.87
N PRO A 9 -59.19 -40.37 4.69
CA PRO A 9 -58.33 -39.75 3.69
C PRO A 9 -56.88 -39.79 4.19
N HIS A 10 -56.12 -40.70 3.62
CA HIS A 10 -54.75 -41.02 3.97
C HIS A 10 -53.77 -39.97 3.41
N THR A 11 -53.90 -38.67 3.72
CA THR A 11 -52.98 -37.68 3.10
C THR A 11 -52.83 -36.32 3.77
N LYS A 12 -53.17 -36.12 5.05
CA LYS A 12 -53.00 -34.80 5.69
C LYS A 12 -52.36 -34.77 7.08
N CYS A 13 -51.75 -35.86 7.55
CA CYS A 13 -51.21 -35.92 8.91
C CYS A 13 -49.70 -36.18 9.03
N LYS A 14 -48.94 -36.11 7.93
CA LYS A 14 -47.45 -36.21 7.94
C LYS A 14 -46.72 -34.94 7.50
N CYS A 15 -47.44 -33.92 7.04
CA CYS A 15 -46.84 -32.73 6.43
C CYS A 15 -46.39 -31.66 7.45
N ARG A 16 -47.05 -31.57 8.62
CA ARG A 16 -46.78 -30.51 9.62
C ARG A 16 -45.58 -30.80 10.53
N ALA A 17 -45.31 -32.07 10.84
CA ALA A 17 -44.20 -32.48 11.71
C ALA A 17 -42.84 -32.43 11.00
N PHE A 18 -42.78 -32.78 9.71
CA PHE A 18 -41.55 -32.66 8.92
C PHE A 18 -41.15 -31.20 8.71
N TYR A 19 -42.11 -30.31 8.46
CA TYR A 19 -41.84 -28.89 8.26
C TYR A 19 -41.27 -28.20 9.52
N HIS A 20 -41.74 -28.59 10.71
CA HIS A 20 -41.20 -28.07 11.98
C HIS A 20 -39.77 -28.56 12.26
N PHE A 21 -39.44 -29.82 11.92
CA PHE A 21 -38.09 -30.35 12.07
C PHE A 21 -37.09 -29.67 11.12
N PHE A 22 -37.47 -29.45 9.86
CA PHE A 22 -36.64 -28.70 8.91
C PHE A 22 -36.50 -27.22 9.30
N TYR A 23 -37.56 -26.57 9.81
CA TYR A 23 -37.52 -25.17 10.24
C TYR A 23 -36.62 -24.95 11.46
N ASN A 24 -36.62 -25.86 12.44
CA ASN A 24 -35.72 -25.78 13.60
C ASN A 24 -34.25 -26.00 13.22
N SER A 25 -33.97 -26.94 12.31
CA SER A 25 -32.59 -27.15 11.82
C SER A 25 -32.07 -26.00 10.97
N ILE A 26 -32.92 -25.36 10.16
CA ILE A 26 -32.57 -24.14 9.40
C ILE A 26 -32.34 -22.96 10.36
N GLY A 27 -33.20 -22.78 11.35
CA GLY A 27 -33.04 -21.74 12.38
C GLY A 27 -31.74 -21.90 13.19
N PHE A 28 -31.39 -23.13 13.55
CA PHE A 28 -30.15 -23.44 14.26
C PHE A 28 -28.90 -23.19 13.40
N LEU A 29 -28.93 -23.56 12.10
CA LEU A 29 -27.83 -23.29 11.17
C LEU A 29 -27.63 -21.78 10.90
N LEU A 30 -28.72 -21.01 10.81
CA LEU A 30 -28.63 -19.55 10.62
C LEU A 30 -28.09 -18.81 11.86
N PHE A 31 -28.31 -19.35 13.07
CA PHE A 31 -27.76 -18.77 14.31
C PHE A 31 -26.23 -18.97 14.42
N PHE A 32 -25.71 -20.11 13.97
CA PHE A 32 -24.27 -20.39 14.02
C PHE A 32 -23.46 -19.68 12.93
N PHE A 33 -24.07 -19.30 11.80
CA PHE A 33 -23.35 -18.67 10.69
C PHE A 33 -22.90 -17.23 10.97
N SER A 34 -23.49 -16.56 11.96
CA SER A 34 -23.20 -15.14 12.26
C SER A 34 -21.92 -14.88 13.06
N LEU A 35 -21.20 -15.92 13.53
CA LEU A 35 -20.04 -15.76 14.42
C LEU A 35 -18.67 -15.84 13.72
N SER A 36 -18.64 -16.01 12.39
CA SER A 36 -17.40 -16.24 11.65
C SER A 36 -17.16 -15.21 10.55
N VAL A 37 -16.89 -13.96 10.93
CA VAL A 37 -16.29 -12.97 10.02
C VAL A 37 -15.09 -12.35 10.73
N HIS A 38 -13.91 -12.97 10.61
CA HIS A 38 -12.63 -12.36 10.97
C HIS A 38 -12.00 -11.83 9.68
N SER A 39 -12.04 -10.52 9.50
CA SER A 39 -11.37 -9.80 8.42
C SER A 39 -10.51 -8.69 9.04
N ALA A 40 -9.55 -8.18 8.28
CA ALA A 40 -8.83 -6.98 8.67
C ALA A 40 -9.83 -5.83 8.86
N THR A 41 -9.79 -5.20 10.03
CA THR A 41 -10.54 -3.97 10.25
C THR A 41 -9.89 -2.84 9.43
N PRO A 42 -10.66 -1.84 8.94
CA PRO A 42 -10.08 -0.69 8.24
C PRO A 42 -9.01 0.02 9.07
N GLU A 43 -9.18 0.07 10.40
CA GLU A 43 -8.19 0.63 11.32
C GLU A 43 -6.88 -0.17 11.33
N GLN A 44 -6.96 -1.50 11.30
CA GLN A 44 -5.77 -2.36 11.25
C GLN A 44 -4.98 -2.19 9.96
N ILE A 45 -5.66 -1.98 8.83
CA ILE A 45 -5.00 -1.70 7.55
C ILE A 45 -4.20 -0.41 7.63
N VAL A 46 -4.76 0.64 8.24
CA VAL A 46 -4.04 1.92 8.45
C VAL A 46 -2.82 1.71 9.35
N LYS A 47 -2.95 0.96 10.44
CA LYS A 47 -1.80 0.63 11.31
C LYS A 47 -0.68 -0.10 10.57
N ILE A 48 -1.03 -1.04 9.69
CA ILE A 48 -0.06 -1.76 8.85
C ILE A 48 0.65 -0.79 7.90
N GLN A 49 -0.09 0.14 7.29
CA GLN A 49 0.48 1.17 6.40
C GLN A 49 1.41 2.12 7.16
N GLU A 50 1.01 2.58 8.35
CA GLU A 50 1.81 3.47 9.19
C GLU A 50 3.08 2.77 9.69
N ALA A 51 3.00 1.51 10.12
CA ALA A 51 4.15 0.71 10.51
C ALA A 51 5.14 0.54 9.34
N ALA A 52 4.64 0.30 8.13
CA ALA A 52 5.49 0.23 6.95
C ALA A 52 6.15 1.58 6.61
N GLN A 53 5.42 2.69 6.73
CA GLN A 53 5.96 4.03 6.49
C GLN A 53 7.02 4.42 7.51
N SER A 54 6.76 4.18 8.80
CA SER A 54 7.70 4.51 9.88
C SER A 54 9.01 3.73 9.74
N HIS A 55 8.95 2.46 9.38
CA HIS A 55 10.12 1.63 9.09
C HIS A 55 10.99 2.22 7.97
N VAL A 56 10.37 2.71 6.90
CA VAL A 56 11.11 3.34 5.79
C VAL A 56 11.71 4.69 6.21
N LEU A 57 10.95 5.50 6.96
CA LEU A 57 11.43 6.79 7.46
C LEU A 57 12.60 6.66 8.44
N SER A 58 12.64 5.59 9.25
CA SER A 58 13.74 5.34 10.19
C SER A 58 14.99 4.77 9.51
N THR A 59 14.83 4.16 8.34
CA THR A 59 15.92 3.39 7.71
C THR A 59 16.53 4.08 6.49
N VAL A 60 15.80 4.98 5.83
CA VAL A 60 16.29 5.71 4.65
C VAL A 60 16.75 7.11 5.04
N ASP A 61 17.99 7.45 4.68
CA ASP A 61 18.54 8.79 4.93
C ASP A 61 17.85 9.87 4.09
N LYS A 62 17.50 10.98 4.75
CA LYS A 62 16.96 12.17 4.08
C LYS A 62 18.06 12.90 3.31
N PRO A 63 17.82 13.32 2.05
CA PRO A 63 18.82 14.03 1.28
C PRO A 63 19.04 15.45 1.84
N VAL A 64 20.29 15.92 1.82
CA VAL A 64 20.67 17.26 2.30
C VAL A 64 19.95 18.33 1.50
N GLY A 65 19.25 19.24 2.20
CA GLY A 65 18.51 20.34 1.58
C GLY A 65 17.27 19.91 0.78
N GLY A 66 16.91 18.63 0.80
CA GLY A 66 15.77 18.08 0.07
C GLY A 66 14.59 17.68 0.96
N VAL A 67 13.54 17.21 0.29
CA VAL A 67 12.34 16.66 0.91
C VAL A 67 12.21 15.18 0.53
N LEU A 68 12.07 14.34 1.54
CA LEU A 68 11.71 12.93 1.41
C LEU A 68 10.23 12.78 1.77
N VAL A 69 9.44 12.28 0.84
CA VAL A 69 8.04 11.92 1.04
C VAL A 69 7.93 10.41 0.90
N VAL A 70 7.25 9.79 1.86
CA VAL A 70 7.06 8.34 1.95
C VAL A 70 5.55 8.08 1.93
N ASN A 71 5.09 7.16 1.09
CA ASN A 71 3.67 6.83 1.00
C ASN A 71 3.47 5.33 0.81
N ALA A 72 2.78 4.68 1.75
CA ALA A 72 2.41 3.27 1.59
C ALA A 72 1.36 3.11 0.50
N ALA A 73 1.45 2.01 -0.27
CA ALA A 73 0.39 1.68 -1.21
C ALA A 73 -0.92 1.38 -0.48
N ASN A 74 -2.03 1.64 -1.16
CA ASN A 74 -3.34 1.18 -0.70
C ASN A 74 -3.33 -0.36 -0.64
N ILE A 75 -3.77 -0.89 0.50
CA ILE A 75 -3.85 -2.32 0.76
C ILE A 75 -5.31 -2.73 0.59
N ASP A 76 -5.53 -3.80 -0.17
CA ASP A 76 -6.85 -4.37 -0.39
C ASP A 76 -7.42 -4.95 0.92
N GLU A 77 -8.68 -4.63 1.25
CA GLU A 77 -9.34 -5.07 2.49
C GLU A 77 -9.46 -6.59 2.64
N ARG A 78 -9.29 -7.34 1.54
CA ARG A 78 -9.31 -8.80 1.54
C ARG A 78 -8.06 -9.44 2.15
N ILE A 79 -7.09 -8.66 2.62
CA ILE A 79 -5.93 -9.21 3.31
C ILE A 79 -6.34 -9.89 4.61
N PHE A 80 -5.77 -11.06 4.88
CA PHE A 80 -5.91 -11.75 6.14
C PHE A 80 -4.93 -11.14 7.15
N ALA A 81 -5.36 -10.07 7.82
CA ALA A 81 -4.62 -9.46 8.92
C ALA A 81 -5.58 -9.17 10.07
N THR A 82 -5.59 -10.04 11.06
CA THR A 82 -6.35 -9.84 12.29
C THR A 82 -5.78 -8.69 13.12
N ASP A 83 -6.58 -8.17 14.05
CA ASP A 83 -6.15 -7.15 14.99
C ASP A 83 -5.08 -7.74 15.92
N CYS A 84 -3.82 -7.38 15.67
CA CYS A 84 -2.69 -7.94 16.40
C CYS A 84 -2.72 -7.50 17.88
N PRO A 85 -2.65 -8.43 18.85
CA PRO A 85 -2.59 -8.09 20.27
C PRO A 85 -1.22 -7.53 20.71
N GLU A 86 -0.20 -7.68 19.86
CA GLU A 86 1.18 -7.24 20.10
C GLU A 86 1.61 -6.15 19.09
N PRO A 87 2.70 -5.40 19.36
CA PRO A 87 3.28 -4.49 18.37
C PRO A 87 3.70 -5.23 17.09
N LEU A 88 3.44 -4.61 15.94
CA LEU A 88 3.80 -5.17 14.63
C LEU A 88 5.32 -5.20 14.45
N SER A 89 5.85 -6.33 13.96
CA SER A 89 7.25 -6.47 13.55
C SER A 89 7.40 -6.04 12.09
N THR A 90 8.43 -5.23 11.80
CA THR A 90 8.70 -4.73 10.45
C THR A 90 10.11 -5.09 9.99
N SER A 91 10.21 -5.58 8.76
CA SER A 91 11.50 -5.86 8.13
C SER A 91 11.45 -5.56 6.64
N SER A 92 12.61 -5.41 6.02
CA SER A 92 12.72 -5.11 4.59
C SER A 92 13.95 -5.82 4.02
N SER A 93 13.82 -6.36 2.80
CA SER A 93 14.96 -7.01 2.14
C SER A 93 15.98 -6.00 1.58
N SER A 94 15.56 -4.76 1.35
CA SER A 94 16.41 -3.70 0.83
C SER A 94 16.01 -2.38 1.49
N ASN A 95 17.01 -1.66 1.98
CA ASN A 95 16.87 -0.31 2.51
C ASN A 95 17.54 0.73 1.61
N ASN A 96 17.70 0.39 0.33
CA ASN A 96 18.37 1.27 -0.61
C ASN A 96 17.50 2.51 -0.88
N GLY A 97 17.91 3.65 -0.34
CA GLY A 97 17.29 4.95 -0.59
C GLY A 97 17.32 5.40 -2.05
N SER A 98 18.02 4.69 -2.95
CA SER A 98 18.01 4.94 -4.39
C SER A 98 16.83 4.29 -5.13
N ALA A 99 16.04 3.44 -4.47
CA ALA A 99 14.88 2.78 -5.07
C ALA A 99 13.65 3.71 -5.03
N SER A 100 12.83 3.71 -6.10
CA SER A 100 11.55 4.45 -6.10
C SER A 100 10.49 3.86 -5.16
N ALA A 101 10.64 2.60 -4.78
CA ALA A 101 9.78 1.93 -3.82
C ALA A 101 10.54 0.86 -3.04
N ILE A 102 10.20 0.70 -1.77
CA ILE A 102 10.72 -0.33 -0.87
C ILE A 102 9.54 -1.20 -0.41
N THR A 103 9.68 -2.51 -0.51
CA THR A 103 8.70 -3.45 0.05
C THR A 103 9.06 -3.78 1.48
N VAL A 104 8.17 -3.43 2.41
CA VAL A 104 8.29 -3.73 3.83
C VAL A 104 7.42 -4.95 4.15
N LEU A 105 8.01 -5.94 4.80
CA LEU A 105 7.31 -7.04 5.43
C LEU A 105 6.82 -6.58 6.81
N VAL A 106 5.50 -6.59 7.00
CA VAL A 106 4.85 -6.33 8.29
C VAL A 106 4.25 -7.64 8.77
N GLU A 107 4.59 -8.06 9.98
CA GLU A 107 4.15 -9.34 10.53
C GLU A 107 3.65 -9.19 11.97
N CYS A 108 2.67 -10.03 12.32
CA CYS A 108 2.21 -10.22 13.69
C CYS A 108 2.59 -11.62 14.14
N THR A 109 3.44 -11.71 15.17
CA THR A 109 3.93 -12.98 15.71
C THR A 109 2.85 -13.76 16.44
N ALA A 110 1.96 -13.08 17.17
CA ALA A 110 0.89 -13.70 17.95
C ALA A 110 -0.13 -14.44 17.06
N ASP A 111 -0.54 -13.83 15.96
CA ASP A 111 -1.56 -14.36 15.05
C ASP A 111 -0.98 -15.04 13.81
N ASN A 112 0.35 -15.08 13.68
CA ASN A 112 1.10 -15.74 12.61
C ASN A 112 0.64 -15.34 11.19
N TRP A 113 0.47 -14.03 10.97
CA TRP A 113 0.23 -13.47 9.64
C TRP A 113 1.34 -12.52 9.25
N LYS A 114 1.51 -12.35 7.93
CA LYS A 114 2.51 -11.46 7.33
C LYS A 114 2.00 -10.82 6.05
N VAL A 115 2.32 -9.55 5.84
CA VAL A 115 1.87 -8.75 4.70
C VAL A 115 3.05 -8.00 4.11
N TYR A 116 3.19 -8.05 2.79
CA TYR A 116 4.18 -7.26 2.06
C TYR A 116 3.55 -5.95 1.59
N VAL A 117 4.01 -4.85 2.15
CA VAL A 117 3.49 -3.51 1.87
C VAL A 117 4.53 -2.75 1.03
N PRO A 118 4.23 -2.44 -0.24
CA PRO A 118 5.10 -1.58 -1.02
C PRO A 118 4.92 -0.12 -0.58
N VAL A 119 6.04 0.52 -0.24
CA VAL A 119 6.11 1.92 0.16
C VAL A 119 6.83 2.70 -0.92
N LYS A 120 6.15 3.69 -1.49
CA LYS A 120 6.69 4.58 -2.52
C LYS A 120 7.49 5.71 -1.88
N LEU A 121 8.64 5.98 -2.48
CA LEU A 121 9.56 7.04 -2.10
C LEU A 121 9.49 8.15 -3.13
N THR A 122 9.49 9.39 -2.67
CA THR A 122 9.66 10.57 -3.53
C THR A 122 10.68 11.47 -2.87
N MET A 123 11.85 11.62 -3.51
CA MET A 123 12.94 12.43 -3.01
C MET A 123 13.16 13.60 -3.95
N THR A 124 12.96 14.81 -3.46
CA THR A 124 13.20 16.03 -4.23
C THR A 124 14.34 16.80 -3.62
N VAL A 125 15.28 17.26 -4.45
CA VAL A 125 16.40 18.11 -4.00
C VAL A 125 16.53 19.35 -4.86
N PRO A 126 17.06 20.45 -4.29
CA PRO A 126 17.42 21.63 -5.06
C PRO A 126 18.59 21.29 -5.98
N MET A 127 18.42 21.58 -7.27
CA MET A 127 19.40 21.27 -8.29
C MET A 127 19.40 22.35 -9.36
N VAL A 128 20.57 22.60 -9.96
CA VAL A 128 20.71 23.52 -11.09
C VAL A 128 20.04 22.93 -12.32
N THR A 129 19.07 23.67 -12.85
CA THR A 129 18.30 23.36 -14.05
C THR A 129 18.40 24.49 -15.08
N ALA A 130 18.27 24.17 -16.36
CA ALA A 130 18.29 25.17 -17.42
C ALA A 130 16.98 25.96 -17.44
N LEU A 131 17.07 27.28 -17.41
CA LEU A 131 15.94 28.20 -17.56
C LEU A 131 15.61 28.46 -19.02
N THR A 132 16.64 28.50 -19.87
CA THR A 132 16.53 28.75 -21.31
C THR A 132 17.04 27.55 -22.11
N PRO A 133 16.65 27.40 -23.39
CA PRO A 133 17.24 26.38 -24.26
C PRO A 133 18.74 26.62 -24.50
N ILE A 134 19.59 25.76 -23.95
CA ILE A 134 21.05 25.84 -24.12
C ILE A 134 21.50 25.02 -25.32
N THR A 135 22.25 25.64 -26.22
CA THR A 135 22.79 24.98 -27.41
C THR A 135 24.10 24.24 -27.13
N ARG A 136 24.44 23.26 -27.98
CA ARG A 136 25.73 22.56 -27.86
C ARG A 136 26.87 23.54 -28.14
N GLY A 137 27.85 23.58 -27.24
CA GLY A 137 29.03 24.44 -27.36
C GLY A 137 28.85 25.85 -26.76
N GLN A 138 27.65 26.20 -26.31
CA GLN A 138 27.39 27.46 -25.58
C GLN A 138 28.05 27.44 -24.20
N ILE A 139 28.55 28.61 -23.80
CA ILE A 139 29.03 28.88 -22.43
C ILE A 139 27.82 29.25 -21.59
N ILE A 140 27.66 28.58 -20.46
CA ILE A 140 26.51 28.79 -19.57
C ILE A 140 26.73 30.07 -18.77
N THR A 141 25.72 30.94 -18.77
CA THR A 141 25.70 32.17 -17.96
C THR A 141 24.71 32.03 -16.80
N GLU A 142 24.77 32.93 -15.82
CA GLU A 142 23.81 32.97 -14.70
C GLU A 142 22.36 33.10 -15.16
N HIS A 143 22.11 33.77 -16.30
CA HIS A 143 20.77 33.93 -16.86
C HIS A 143 20.23 32.67 -17.54
N ASP A 144 21.07 31.68 -17.82
CA ASP A 144 20.68 30.44 -18.49
C ASP A 144 20.22 29.35 -17.51
N VAL A 145 20.49 29.51 -16.22
CA VAL A 145 20.27 28.49 -15.19
C VAL A 145 19.53 29.02 -13.97
N THR A 146 18.85 28.13 -13.26
CA THR A 146 18.19 28.42 -11.99
C THR A 146 18.22 27.17 -11.10
N ILE A 147 17.98 27.33 -9.79
CA ILE A 147 17.84 26.21 -8.87
C ILE A 147 16.36 25.84 -8.78
N SER A 148 16.03 24.59 -9.08
CA SER A 148 14.68 24.05 -8.94
C SER A 148 14.66 22.69 -8.25
N MET A 149 13.50 22.30 -7.71
CA MET A 149 13.33 21.00 -7.06
C MET A 149 13.20 19.89 -8.10
N VAL A 150 14.15 18.95 -8.09
CA VAL A 150 14.21 17.82 -9.01
C VAL A 150 14.04 16.51 -8.24
N ASP A 151 13.25 15.59 -8.80
CA ASP A 151 13.08 14.23 -8.29
C ASP A 151 14.35 13.41 -8.55
N LEU A 152 15.06 13.07 -7.48
CA LEU A 152 16.29 12.30 -7.51
C LEU A 152 16.10 10.88 -8.02
N LEU A 153 14.99 10.23 -7.65
CA LEU A 153 14.76 8.82 -7.97
C LEU A 153 14.45 8.63 -9.45
N ARG A 154 13.88 9.68 -10.08
CA ARG A 154 13.65 9.72 -11.53
C ARG A 154 14.88 10.20 -12.32
N PHE A 155 15.74 11.00 -11.70
CA PHE A 155 16.90 11.60 -12.35
C PHE A 155 18.13 10.67 -12.28
N ARG A 156 18.48 10.04 -13.41
CA ARG A 156 19.55 9.02 -13.46
C ARG A 156 20.99 9.57 -13.42
N ARG A 157 21.19 10.88 -13.54
CA ARG A 157 22.52 11.47 -13.61
C ARG A 157 22.85 12.18 -12.32
N GLN A 158 24.13 12.44 -12.10
CA GLN A 158 24.53 13.44 -11.14
C GLN A 158 24.36 14.81 -11.77
N GLY A 159 24.19 15.82 -10.93
CA GLY A 159 24.46 17.18 -11.35
C GLY A 159 24.61 18.08 -10.14
N PHE A 160 24.35 19.36 -10.32
CA PHE A 160 24.98 20.38 -9.52
C PHE A 160 24.03 20.99 -8.49
N SER A 161 24.52 21.16 -7.27
CA SER A 161 23.80 21.79 -6.16
C SER A 161 23.93 23.32 -6.14
N SER A 162 25.00 23.87 -6.74
CA SER A 162 25.24 25.32 -6.84
C SER A 162 25.49 25.76 -8.29
N GLN A 163 25.06 26.99 -8.60
CA GLN A 163 25.17 27.59 -9.93
C GLN A 163 26.63 27.87 -10.31
N ASP A 164 27.47 28.23 -9.33
CA ASP A 164 28.89 28.54 -9.51
C ASP A 164 29.70 27.39 -10.13
N LEU A 165 29.26 26.14 -9.95
CA LEU A 165 29.89 24.96 -10.53
C LEU A 165 29.60 24.80 -12.04
N VAL A 166 28.64 25.56 -12.56
CA VAL A 166 28.09 25.41 -13.92
C VAL A 166 28.30 26.68 -14.75
N VAL A 167 28.26 27.86 -14.14
CA VAL A 167 28.51 29.14 -14.83
C VAL A 167 29.93 29.15 -15.39
N GLY A 168 30.06 29.57 -16.65
CA GLY A 168 31.33 29.54 -17.40
C GLY A 168 31.68 28.18 -18.02
N ALA A 169 30.94 27.10 -17.69
CA ALA A 169 31.17 25.80 -18.30
C ALA A 169 30.65 25.75 -19.75
N LYS A 170 31.32 24.96 -20.60
CA LYS A 170 30.93 24.75 -22.00
C LYS A 170 30.04 23.51 -22.15
N THR A 171 28.89 23.69 -22.80
CA THR A 171 27.89 22.62 -22.93
C THR A 171 28.32 21.54 -23.94
N LYS A 172 28.46 20.29 -23.49
CA LYS A 172 28.78 19.13 -24.36
C LYS A 172 27.56 18.55 -25.08
N LYS A 173 26.41 18.51 -24.41
CA LYS A 173 25.13 17.97 -24.91
C LYS A 173 24.01 18.92 -24.51
N LYS A 174 22.98 19.04 -25.35
CA LYS A 174 21.79 19.85 -25.04
C LYS A 174 21.15 19.35 -23.73
N PRO A 175 21.07 20.18 -22.68
CA PRO A 175 20.30 19.83 -21.50
C PRO A 175 18.81 19.79 -21.85
N GLN A 176 18.06 18.96 -21.13
CA GLN A 176 16.59 18.95 -21.24
C GLN A 176 16.06 20.18 -20.52
N VAL A 177 15.30 21.02 -21.23
CA VAL A 177 14.59 22.16 -20.65
C VAL A 177 13.32 21.61 -19.98
N ARG A 178 12.99 22.11 -18.78
CA ARG A 178 11.76 21.77 -18.08
C ARG A 178 10.75 22.90 -18.20
#